data_AF-O49798-F1
#
_entry.id   AF-O49798-F1
#
_cell.length_a   1.000
_cell.length_b   1.000
_cell.length_c   1.000
_cell.angle_alpha   90.00
_cell.angle_beta   90.00
_cell.angle_gamma   90.00
#
_symmetry.space_group_name_H-M   'P 1'
#
loop_
_entity.id
_entity.type
_entity.pdbx_description
1 polymer ?
#
loop_
_entity_poly.entity_id
_entity_poly.type
_entity_poly.pdbx_seq_one_letter_code
_entity_poly.pdbx_strand_id
1 'polypeptide(L)' 'LRWLNYLKPNIKRGKLSSDEVDLLLRLHRLLGNRWSLIAGRLPGR' A
#
# COMPACT_ATOMS: atom_id res chain seq x y z
N LEU A 1 -3.80 -8.31 -9.83
CA LEU A 1 -3.32 -6.95 -9.43
C LEU A 1 -1.91 -7.07 -8.87
N ARG A 2 -0.88 -6.71 -9.66
CA ARG A 2 0.55 -6.95 -9.35
C ARG A 2 1.03 -6.23 -8.08
N TRP A 3 0.35 -5.15 -7.66
CA TRP A 3 0.72 -4.36 -6.49
C TRP A 3 0.55 -5.12 -5.17
N LEU A 4 -0.36 -6.09 -5.12
CA LEU A 4 -0.56 -6.95 -3.96
C LEU A 4 0.65 -7.84 -3.67
N ASN A 5 1.49 -8.13 -4.67
CA ASN A 5 2.71 -8.92 -4.49
C ASN A 5 3.83 -8.14 -3.79
N TYR A 6 3.76 -6.81 -3.76
CA TYR A 6 4.71 -5.99 -3.01
C TYR A 6 4.37 -5.88 -1.52
N LEU A 7 3.22 -6.41 -1.10
CA LEU A 7 2.87 -6.52 0.31
C LEU A 7 3.59 -7.75 0.88
N LYS A 8 4.51 -7.53 1.83
CA LYS A 8 5.25 -8.59 2.53
C LYS A 8 4.34 -9.75 2.98
N PRO A 9 4.84 -10.99 3.00
CA PRO A 9 4.07 -12.18 3.38
C PRO A 9 3.61 -12.18 4.86
N ASN A 10 4.23 -11.39 5.74
CA ASN A 10 3.81 -11.20 7.14
C ASN A 10 2.70 -10.14 7.32
N ILE A 11 2.22 -9.52 6.25
CA ILE A 11 1.17 -8.51 6.32
C ILE A 11 -0.18 -9.21 6.46
N LYS A 12 -0.98 -8.77 7.44
CA LYS A 12 -2.37 -9.22 7.58
C LYS A 12 -3.09 -8.99 6.26
N ARG A 13 -3.44 -10.07 5.55
CA ARG A 13 -4.31 -10.08 4.36
C ARG A 13 -5.77 -9.71 4.70
N GLY A 14 -5.97 -8.95 5.77
CA GLY A 14 -7.28 -8.42 6.16
C GLY A 14 -7.68 -7.25 5.28
N LYS A 15 -8.94 -6.83 5.39
CA LYS A 15 -9.44 -5.62 4.72
C LYS A 15 -8.53 -4.44 5.05
N LEU A 16 -8.13 -3.67 4.02
CA LEU A 16 -7.50 -2.37 4.23
C LEU A 16 -8.45 -1.49 5.06
N SER A 17 -7.93 -0.78 6.06
CA SER A 17 -8.70 0.29 6.70
C SER A 17 -8.98 1.40 5.68
N SER A 18 -10.06 2.15 5.91
CA SER A 18 -10.38 3.33 5.09
C SER A 18 -9.21 4.32 5.06
N ASP A 19 -8.48 4.48 6.17
CA ASP A 19 -7.29 5.32 6.26
C ASP A 19 -6.13 4.83 5.39
N GLU A 20 -5.93 3.51 5.31
CA GLU A 20 -4.88 2.93 4.47
C GLU A 20 -5.21 3.11 2.99
N VAL A 21 -6.49 3.05 2.62
CA VAL A 21 -6.95 3.31 1.24
C VAL A 21 -6.75 4.77 0.87
N ASP A 22 -7.09 5.72 1.76
CA ASP A 22 -6.88 7.14 1.50
C ASP A 22 -5.39 7.48 1.36
N LEU A 23 -4.56 6.92 2.25
CA LEU A 23 -3.11 7.05 2.18
C LEU A 23 -2.54 6.45 0.89
N LEU A 24 -3.00 5.27 0.48
CA LEU A 24 -2.61 4.64 -0.78
C LEU A 24 -2.96 5.55 -1.97
N LEU A 25 -4.16 6.14 -1.98
CA LEU A 25 -4.59 7.05 -3.04
C LEU A 25 -3.74 8.32 -3.08
N ARG A 26 -3.47 8.94 -1.92
CA ARG A 26 -2.59 10.11 -1.80
C ARG A 26 -1.18 9.81 -2.28
N LEU A 27 -0.60 8.70 -1.84
CA LEU A 27 0.74 8.28 -2.22
C LEU A 27 0.82 7.92 -3.71
N HIS A 28 -0.22 7.29 -4.28
CA HIS A 28 -0.28 7.00 -5.71
C HIS A 28 -0.38 8.28 -6.55
N ARG A 29 -1.17 9.26 -6.11
CA ARG A 29 -1.21 10.60 -6.76
C ARG A 29 0.15 11.31 -6.72
N LEU A 30 0.90 11.16 -5.63
CA LEU A 30 2.21 11.79 -5.44
C LEU A 30 3.36 11.07 -6.15
N LEU A 31 3.36 9.73 -6.13
CA LEU A 31 4.51 8.90 -6.51
C LEU A 31 4.26 8.11 -7.80
N GLY A 32 3.02 8.09 -8.31
CA GLY A 32 2.60 7.29 -9.45
C GLY A 32 2.69 5.79 -9.18
N ASN A 33 3.08 5.02 -10.18
CA ASN A 33 3.16 3.54 -10.10
C ASN A 33 4.37 3.00 -9.32
N ARG A 34 4.93 3.77 -8.38
CA ARG A 34 6.06 3.36 -7.52
C ARG A 34 5.58 2.53 -6.32
N TRP A 35 4.92 1.41 -6.59
CA TRP A 35 4.26 0.57 -5.58
C TRP A 35 5.17 0.10 -4.45
N SER A 36 6.44 -0.24 -4.73
CA SER A 36 7.40 -0.63 -3.69
C SER A 36 7.66 0.50 -2.68
N LEU A 37 7.71 1.76 -3.16
CA LEU A 37 7.92 2.93 -2.31
C LEU A 37 6.64 3.28 -1.52
N ILE A 38 5.48 3.12 -2.15
CA ILE A 38 4.17 3.33 -1.53
C ILE A 38 3.95 2.30 -0.41
N ALA A 39 4.23 1.02 -0.70
CA ALA A 39 4.09 -0.07 0.25
C ALA A 39 4.95 0.15 1.50
N GLY A 40 6.20 0.58 1.35
CA GLY A 40 7.08 0.87 2.49
C GLY A 40 6.72 2.11 3.32
N ARG A 41 5.70 2.89 2.92
CA ARG A 41 5.20 4.05 3.68
C ARG A 41 3.85 3.81 4.35
N LEU A 42 3.21 2.66 4.12
CA LEU A 42 1.96 2.32 4.77
C LEU A 42 2.26 1.81 6.19
N PRO A 43 1.73 2.44 7.25
CA PRO A 43 1.99 2.00 8.62
C PRO A 43 1.44 0.58 8.81
N GLY A 44 2.29 -0.35 9.25
CA GLY A 44 1.95 -1.78 9.38
C GLY A 44 2.16 -2.61 8.11
N ARG A 45 2.79 -2.06 7.06
CA ARG A 45 3.09 -2.72 5.78
C ARG A 45 4.54 -2.49 5.34
#